data_AF-A0A947BWR4-F1
#
_entry.id   AF-A0A947BWR4-F1
#
_cell.length_a   1.000
_cell.length_b   1.000
_cell.length_c   1.000
_cell.angle_alpha   90.00
_cell.angle_beta   90.00
_cell.angle_gamma   90.00
#
_symmetry.space_group_name_H-M   'P 1'
#
loop_
_entity.id
_entity.type
_entity.pdbx_description
1 polymer ?
#
loop_
_entity_poly.entity_id
_entity_poly.type
_entity_poly.pdbx_seq_one_letter_code
_entity_poly.pdbx_strand_id
1 'polypeptide(L)' 'MIPIDVLLVFITASVALGLAPGPDNIFVLTQSALNGRKAGILITLGLCTGLIAHTAAVALGVAAVFQ' A
#
# COMPACT_ATOMS: atom_id res chain seq x y z
N MET A 1 -12.42 7.91 -27.00
CA MET A 1 -12.28 9.00 -26.01
C MET A 1 -12.82 8.48 -24.69
N ILE A 2 -12.14 8.69 -23.56
CA ILE A 2 -12.63 8.21 -22.26
C ILE A 2 -13.94 8.94 -21.93
N PRO A 3 -15.03 8.23 -21.57
CA PRO A 3 -16.30 8.87 -21.20
C PRO A 3 -16.11 9.78 -19.98
N ILE A 4 -16.76 10.95 -19.99
CA ILE A 4 -16.60 11.93 -18.90
C ILE A 4 -17.08 11.39 -17.55
N ASP A 5 -18.10 10.52 -17.56
CA ASP A 5 -18.63 9.85 -16.37
C ASP A 5 -17.57 8.94 -15.73
N VAL A 6 -16.84 8.17 -16.55
CA VAL A 6 -15.76 7.29 -16.08
C VAL A 6 -14.62 8.11 -15.49
N LEU A 7 -14.29 9.25 -16.09
CA LEU A 7 -13.24 10.14 -15.59
C LEU A 7 -13.62 10.75 -14.23
N LEU A 8 -14.86 11.23 -14.08
CA LEU A 8 -15.36 11.78 -12.81
C LEU A 8 -15.38 10.73 -11.70
N VAL A 9 -15.88 9.52 -12.00
CA VAL A 9 -15.90 8.41 -11.03
C VAL A 9 -14.47 7.99 -10.65
N PHE A 10 -13.56 7.92 -11.61
CA PHE A 10 -12.16 7.58 -11.34
C PHE A 10 -11.48 8.62 -10.45
N ILE A 11 -11.64 9.91 -10.73
CA ILE A 11 -11.02 10.99 -9.93
C ILE A 11 -11.57 10.96 -8.51
N THR A 12 -12.90 10.90 -8.35
CA THR A 12 -13.53 10.89 -7.02
C THR A 12 -13.13 9.66 -6.21
N ALA A 13 -13.14 8.47 -6.81
CA ALA A 13 -12.69 7.25 -6.16
C ALA A 13 -11.20 7.31 -5.78
N SER A 14 -10.35 7.82 -6.69
CA SER A 14 -8.90 7.95 -6.46
C SER A 14 -8.57 8.93 -5.34
N VAL A 15 -9.29 10.06 -5.26
CA VAL A 15 -9.16 11.02 -4.16
C VAL A 15 -9.63 10.40 -2.84
N ALA A 16 -10.77 9.70 -2.84
CA ALA A 16 -11.27 9.03 -1.65
C ALA A 16 -10.30 7.95 -1.14
N LEU A 17 -9.75 7.14 -2.04
CA LEU A 17 -8.71 6.14 -1.73
C LEU A 17 -7.40 6.78 -1.25
N GLY A 18 -6.98 7.88 -1.88
CA GLY A 18 -5.76 8.60 -1.48
C GLY A 18 -5.87 9.26 -0.11
N LEU A 19 -7.08 9.66 0.31
CA LEU A 19 -7.34 10.20 1.64
C LEU A 19 -7.47 9.12 2.72
N ALA A 20 -7.81 7.88 2.35
CA ALA A 20 -7.89 6.77 3.29
C ALA A 20 -6.46 6.33 3.67
N PRO A 21 -6.00 6.54 4.93
CA PRO A 21 -4.73 6.01 5.35
C PRO A 21 -4.78 4.48 5.28
N GLY A 22 -3.89 3.89 4.48
CA GLY A 22 -3.82 2.44 4.34
C GLY A 22 -3.49 1.74 5.67
N PRO A 23 -3.81 0.44 5.80
CA PRO A 23 -3.54 -0.33 7.01
C PRO A 23 -2.06 -0.31 7.41
N ASP A 24 -1.14 -0.29 6.44
CA ASP A 24 0.31 -0.16 6.67
C ASP A 24 0.69 1.16 7.36
N ASN A 25 0.18 2.28 6.85
CA ASN A 25 0.48 3.60 7.40
C ASN A 25 -0.10 3.74 8.81
N ILE A 26 -1.31 3.21 9.04
CA ILE A 26 -1.91 3.18 10.38
C ILE A 26 -1.04 2.32 11.32
N PHE A 27 -0.59 1.15 10.88
CA PHE A 27 0.23 0.25 11.68
C PHE A 27 1.60 0.86 12.05
N VAL A 28 2.27 1.50 11.09
CA VAL A 28 3.53 2.21 11.35
C VAL A 28 3.30 3.38 12.31
N LEU A 29 2.22 4.14 12.14
CA LEU A 29 1.91 5.28 13.01
C LEU A 29 1.60 4.84 14.44
N THR A 30 0.78 3.80 14.63
CA THR A 30 0.45 3.28 15.96
C THR A 30 1.67 2.71 16.65
N GLN A 31 2.51 1.95 15.95
CA GLN A 31 3.73 1.43 16.58
C GLN A 31 4.74 2.55 16.87
N SER A 32 4.90 3.53 15.97
CA SER A 32 5.78 4.67 16.19
C SER A 32 5.31 5.52 17.38
N ALA A 33 3.99 5.66 17.57
CA ALA A 33 3.41 6.35 18.71
C ALA A 33 3.61 5.59 20.04
N LEU A 34 3.47 4.26 20.04
CA LEU A 34 3.56 3.44 21.25
C LEU A 34 5.01 3.09 21.65
N ASN A 35 5.87 2.79 20.68
CA ASN A 35 7.22 2.25 20.90
C ASN A 35 8.33 3.23 20.45
N GLY A 36 7.94 4.44 20.06
CA GLY A 36 8.84 5.50 19.65
C GLY A 36 9.33 5.39 18.20
N ARG A 37 10.01 6.46 17.76
CA ARG A 37 10.39 6.66 16.35
C ARG A 37 11.30 5.57 15.76
N LYS A 38 12.13 4.91 16.59
CA LYS A 38 13.00 3.81 16.14
C LYS A 38 12.20 2.57 15.73
N ALA A 39 11.13 2.25 16.47
CA ALA A 39 10.26 1.12 16.15
C ALA A 39 9.50 1.34 14.84
N GLY A 40 9.04 2.57 14.61
CA GLY A 40 8.43 2.97 13.33
C GLY A 40 9.36 2.72 12.14
N ILE A 41 10.63 3.17 12.24
CA ILE A 41 11.62 2.99 11.16
C ILE A 41 11.89 1.50 10.88
N LEU A 42 12.06 0.69 11.92
CA LEU A 42 12.28 -0.75 11.76
C LEU A 42 11.09 -1.45 11.09
N ILE A 43 9.85 -1.08 11.44
CA ILE A 43 8.65 -1.63 10.81
C ILE A 43 8.56 -1.20 9.35
N THR A 44 8.82 0.08 9.04
CA THR A 44 8.81 0.54 7.64
C THR A 44 9.83 -0.20 6.79
N LEU A 45 11.03 -0.48 7.33
CA LEU A 45 12.04 -1.27 6.63
C LEU A 45 11.56 -2.71 6.41
N GLY A 46 11.01 -3.35 7.45
CA GLY A 46 10.45 -4.70 7.33
C GLY A 46 9.36 -4.77 6.25
N LEU A 47 8.42 -3.82 6.28
CA LEU A 47 7.35 -3.69 5.30
C LEU A 47 7.89 -3.53 3.87
N CYS A 48 8.81 -2.58 3.65
CA CYS A 48 9.42 -2.36 2.32
C CYS A 48 10.13 -3.63 1.80
N THR A 49 10.87 -4.34 2.64
CA THR A 49 11.54 -5.58 2.23
C THR A 49 10.53 -6.68 1.87
N GLY A 50 9.44 -6.80 2.63
CA GLY A 50 8.35 -7.73 2.33
C GLY A 50 7.67 -7.40 1.00
N LEU A 51 7.42 -6.12 0.72
CA LEU A 51 6.83 -5.68 -0.55
C LEU A 51 7.75 -5.98 -1.74
N ILE A 52 9.06 -5.77 -1.61
CA ILE A 52 10.03 -6.12 -2.66
C ILE A 52 10.00 -7.62 -2.92
N ALA A 53 10.05 -8.44 -1.86
CA ALA A 53 10.02 -9.90 -2.00
C ALA A 53 8.70 -10.40 -2.63
N HIS A 54 7.56 -9.89 -2.16
CA HIS A 54 6.25 -10.24 -2.69
C HIS A 54 6.10 -9.81 -4.15
N THR A 55 6.49 -8.58 -4.48
CA THR A 55 6.43 -8.06 -5.86
C THR A 55 7.35 -8.84 -6.78
N ALA A 56 8.55 -9.21 -6.32
CA ALA A 56 9.46 -10.07 -7.07
C ALA A 56 8.86 -11.46 -7.30
N ALA A 57 8.23 -12.08 -6.28
CA ALA A 57 7.55 -13.36 -6.43
C ALA A 57 6.41 -13.29 -7.46
N VAL A 58 5.59 -12.24 -7.40
CA VAL A 58 4.52 -11.98 -8.39
C VAL A 58 5.11 -11.79 -9.79
N ALA A 59 6.17 -10.98 -9.93
CA ALA A 59 6.84 -10.73 -11.21
C ALA A 59 7.50 -11.98 -11.80
N LEU A 60 7.99 -12.91 -10.96
CA LEU A 60 8.51 -14.21 -11.37
C LEU A 60 7.41 -15.22 -11.73
N GLY A 61 6.13 -14.83 -11.65
CA GLY A 61 5.02 -15.63 -12.14
C GLY A 61 4.32 -16.47 -11.08
N VAL A 62 4.61 -16.29 -9.79
CA VAL A 62 3.86 -16.98 -8.72
C VAL A 62 2.37 -16.63 -8.77
N ALA A 63 2.01 -15.42 -9.22
CA ALA A 63 0.61 -15.04 -9.42
C ALA A 63 -0.11 -15.88 -10.49
N ALA A 64 0.60 -16.45 -11.47
CA ALA A 64 0.00 -17.31 -12.49
C ALA A 64 -0.44 -18.68 -11.94
N VAL A 65 0.06 -19.08 -10.77
CA VAL A 65 -0.34 -20.33 -10.07
C VAL A 65 -1.69 -20.17 -9.36
N PHE A 66 -2.06 -18.94 -9.00
CA PHE A 66 -3.29 -18.62 -8.25
C PHE A 66 -4.37 -17.92 -9.11
N GLN A 67 -4.24 -17.97 -10.43
CA GLN A 67 -5.22 -17.40 -11.37
C GLN A 67 -6.53 -18.20 -11.38
#